data_AF-A0A010SU95-F1
#
_entry.id   AF-A0A010SU95-F1
#
_cell.length_a   1.000
_cell.length_b   1.000
_cell.length_c   1.000
_cell.angle_alpha   90.00
_cell.angle_beta   90.00
_cell.angle_gamma   90.00
#
_symmetry.space_group_name_H-M   'P 1'
#
loop_
_entity.id
_entity.type
_entity.pdbx_description
1 polymer ?
#
loop_
_entity_poly.entity_id
_entity_poly.type
_entity_poly.pdbx_seq_one_letter_code
_entity_poly.pdbx_strand_id
1 'polypeptide(L)'
;MKCCKNSTLSPLEQIARRLNEQHERYGAGFYGDGRFGGRWFRARIVNGEHLEVQDWNHWAVVPDGTAFHDHNGRPILTVAYLKTAEPTEPTTK
;
A
#
# COMPACT_ATOMS: atom_id res chain seq x y z
N MET A 1 13.88 -1.59 -31.16
CA MET A 1 13.40 -2.75 -30.38
C MET A 1 13.38 -2.34 -28.91
N LYS A 2 12.22 -1.97 -28.35
CA LYS A 2 12.10 -1.64 -26.92
C LYS A 2 11.79 -2.94 -26.20
N CYS A 3 12.73 -3.46 -25.40
CA CYS A 3 12.44 -4.57 -24.49
C CYS A 3 11.35 -4.13 -23.53
N CYS A 4 10.11 -4.56 -23.80
CA CYS A 4 9.05 -4.59 -22.82
C CYS A 4 9.48 -5.58 -21.74
N LYS A 5 10.21 -5.10 -20.72
CA LYS A 5 10.35 -5.86 -19.48
C LYS A 5 8.93 -6.02 -18.96
N ASN A 6 8.39 -7.23 -19.06
CA ASN A 6 7.24 -7.66 -18.27
C ASN A 6 7.65 -7.54 -16.80
N SER A 7 7.63 -6.31 -16.29
CA SER A 7 8.03 -5.99 -14.93
C SER A 7 6.83 -6.37 -14.09
N THR A 8 6.85 -7.60 -13.58
CA THR A 8 5.87 -8.04 -12.59
C THR A 8 5.98 -7.05 -11.43
N LEU A 9 4.94 -6.24 -11.23
CA LEU A 9 4.87 -5.30 -10.13
C LEU A 9 5.07 -6.07 -8.83
N SER A 10 5.93 -5.54 -7.95
CA SER A 10 6.04 -6.01 -6.58
C SER A 10 4.68 -5.98 -5.88
N PRO A 11 4.47 -6.76 -4.80
CA PRO A 11 3.22 -6.71 -4.04
C PRO A 11 2.84 -5.29 -3.60
N LEU A 12 3.82 -4.48 -3.18
CA LEU A 12 3.58 -3.09 -2.80
C LEU A 12 3.14 -2.23 -4.00
N GLU A 13 3.77 -2.40 -5.17
CA GLU A 13 3.38 -1.69 -6.39
C GLU A 13 1.96 -2.05 -6.84
N GLN A 14 1.56 -3.31 -6.70
CA GLN A 14 0.19 -3.73 -6.95
C GLN A 14 -0.79 -3.08 -5.98
N ILE A 15 -0.42 -2.97 -4.70
CA ILE A 15 -1.23 -2.30 -3.68
C ILE A 15 -1.41 -0.81 -4.01
N ALA A 16 -0.32 -0.08 -4.25
CA ALA A 16 -0.38 1.34 -4.57
C ALA A 16 -1.21 1.61 -5.83
N ARG A 17 -1.01 0.78 -6.87
CA ARG A 17 -1.79 0.84 -8.10
C ARG A 17 -3.27 0.62 -7.83
N ARG A 18 -3.64 -0.40 -7.06
CA ARG A 18 -5.04 -0.73 -6.77
C ARG A 18 -5.76 0.38 -6.00
N LEU A 19 -5.08 1.06 -5.08
CA LEU A 19 -5.63 2.21 -4.37
C LEU A 19 -5.90 3.39 -5.31
N ASN A 20 -4.95 3.69 -6.20
CA ASN A 20 -5.12 4.75 -7.19
C ASN A 20 -6.23 4.42 -8.20
N GLU A 21 -6.28 3.19 -8.72
CA GLU A 21 -7.35 2.74 -9.63
C GLU A 21 -8.73 2.81 -8.97
N GLN A 22 -8.84 2.49 -7.67
CA GLN A 22 -10.08 2.65 -6.92
C GLN A 22 -10.51 4.11 -6.87
N HIS A 23 -9.58 5.02 -6.57
CA HIS A 23 -9.88 6.45 -6.55
C HIS A 23 -10.32 6.96 -7.93
N GLU A 24 -9.58 6.62 -8.98
CA GLU A 24 -9.89 7.03 -10.36
C GLU A 24 -11.24 6.49 -10.84
N ARG A 25 -11.56 5.24 -10.51
CA ARG A 25 -12.80 4.59 -10.94
C ARG A 25 -14.05 5.21 -10.33
N TYR A 26 -13.98 5.59 -9.05
CA TYR A 26 -15.15 6.02 -8.30
C TYR A 26 -15.17 7.53 -7.99
N GLY A 27 -14.08 8.25 -8.25
CA GLY A 27 -13.93 9.67 -7.86
C GLY A 27 -13.99 9.90 -6.34
N ALA A 28 -13.94 8.83 -5.55
CA ALA A 28 -14.05 8.84 -4.10
C ALA A 28 -12.69 8.52 -3.47
N GLY A 29 -12.45 8.99 -2.25
CA GLY A 29 -11.27 8.57 -1.51
C GLY A 29 -11.41 7.12 -1.00
N PHE A 30 -10.29 6.55 -0.58
CA PHE A 30 -10.24 5.30 0.17
C PHE A 30 -9.91 5.58 1.64
N TYR A 31 -10.35 4.69 2.53
CA TYR A 31 -10.36 4.92 3.97
C TYR A 31 -9.56 3.84 4.68
N GLY A 32 -8.59 4.25 5.49
CA GLY A 32 -7.89 3.29 6.35
C GLY A 32 -8.78 2.86 7.53
N ASP A 33 -8.38 1.78 8.19
CA ASP A 33 -9.10 1.21 9.33
C ASP A 33 -8.97 2.07 10.61
N GLY A 34 -9.52 1.58 11.73
CA GLY A 34 -9.48 2.29 13.01
C GLY A 34 -8.09 2.55 13.59
N ARG A 35 -7.04 1.90 13.07
CA ARG A 35 -5.64 2.15 13.49
C ARG A 35 -4.96 3.20 12.64
N PHE A 36 -5.36 3.32 11.38
CA PHE A 36 -4.85 4.31 10.44
C PHE A 36 -6.01 5.02 9.73
N GLY A 37 -6.76 5.79 10.51
CA GLY A 37 -7.94 6.49 10.03
C GLY A 37 -7.60 7.62 9.05
N GLY A 38 -8.53 7.93 8.16
CA GLY A 38 -8.40 9.05 7.23
C GLY A 38 -9.08 8.78 5.89
N ARG A 39 -9.24 9.84 5.09
CA ARG A 39 -9.68 9.77 3.70
C ARG A 39 -8.52 10.15 2.81
N TRP A 40 -8.13 9.24 1.94
CA TRP A 40 -6.94 9.34 1.11
C TRP A 40 -7.31 9.25 -0.36
N PHE A 41 -6.50 9.85 -1.23
CA PHE A 41 -6.80 10.00 -2.66
C PHE A 41 -5.68 9.50 -3.56
N ARG A 42 -4.46 9.41 -3.04
CA ARG A 42 -3.30 8.93 -3.79
C ARG A 42 -2.48 7.98 -2.95
N ALA A 43 -1.82 7.06 -3.62
CA ALA A 43 -0.85 6.14 -3.05
C ALA A 43 0.43 6.17 -3.88
N ARG A 44 1.58 6.15 -3.21
CA ARG A 44 2.90 6.05 -3.84
C ARG A 44 3.81 5.13 -3.04
N ILE A 45 4.86 4.67 -3.69
CA ILE A 45 5.93 3.93 -3.02
C ILE A 45 7.14 4.83 -2.91
N VAL A 46 7.73 4.83 -1.71
CA VAL A 46 8.96 5.55 -1.40
C VAL A 46 10.08 4.53 -1.24
N ASN A 47 11.16 4.73 -2.01
CA ASN A 47 12.36 3.90 -2.02
C ASN A 47 12.16 2.40 -2.31
N GLY A 48 10.97 1.99 -2.78
CA GLY A 48 10.63 0.58 -2.97
C GLY A 48 10.24 -0.16 -1.67
N GLU A 49 10.22 0.54 -0.53
CA GLU A 49 10.13 -0.08 0.80
C GLU A 49 8.83 0.28 1.53
N HIS A 50 8.35 1.52 1.36
CA HIS A 50 7.21 2.02 2.12
C HIS A 50 6.09 2.53 1.20
N LEU A 51 4.85 2.20 1.57
CA LEU A 51 3.66 2.80 0.99
C LEU A 51 3.34 4.10 1.72
N GLU A 52 3.16 5.18 0.98
CA GLU A 52 2.59 6.41 1.49
C GLU A 52 1.26 6.70 0.81
N VAL A 53 0.32 7.25 1.57
CA VAL A 53 -0.96 7.73 1.05
C VAL A 53 -1.10 9.22 1.29
N GLN A 54 -1.76 9.90 0.36
CA GLN A 54 -1.97 11.34 0.41
C GLN A 54 -3.43 11.67 0.66
N ASP A 55 -3.67 12.64 1.52
CA ASP A 55 -4.92 13.39 1.51
C ASP A 55 -4.81 14.53 0.49
N TRP A 56 -5.35 15.72 0.79
CA TRP A 56 -5.19 16.91 -0.06
C TRP A 56 -3.81 17.58 0.09
N ASN A 57 -3.23 17.55 1.29
CA ASN A 57 -2.11 18.40 1.68
C ASN A 57 -0.92 17.61 2.23
N HIS A 58 -1.12 16.39 2.71
CA HIS A 58 -0.14 15.62 3.46
C HIS A 58 0.00 14.20 2.95
N TRP A 59 1.24 13.73 2.94
CA TRP A 59 1.58 12.32 2.76
C TRP A 59 1.79 11.67 4.12
N ALA A 60 1.27 10.47 4.30
CA ALA A 60 1.43 9.68 5.51
C ALA A 60 1.91 8.28 5.15
N VAL A 61 2.92 7.80 5.89
CA VAL A 61 3.41 6.42 5.78
C VAL A 61 2.34 5.47 6.31
N VAL A 62 2.04 4.44 5.53
CA VAL A 62 1.02 3.45 5.89
C VAL A 62 1.63 2.36 6.77
N PRO A 63 1.12 2.15 8.00
CA PRO A 63 1.55 1.04 8.86
C PRO A 63 1.27 -0.33 8.24
N ASP A 64 2.10 -1.31 8.58
CA ASP A 64 1.86 -2.71 8.23
C ASP A 64 0.53 -3.21 8.79
N GLY A 65 -0.19 -4.03 8.01
CA GLY A 65 -1.48 -4.57 8.38
C GLY A 65 -2.67 -3.61 8.25
N THR A 66 -2.46 -2.37 7.78
CA THR A 66 -3.55 -1.41 7.54
C THR A 66 -4.53 -1.95 6.51
N ALA A 67 -5.82 -2.02 6.86
CA ALA A 67 -6.90 -2.36 5.93
C ALA A 67 -7.53 -1.11 5.33
N PHE A 68 -7.66 -1.07 4.00
CA PHE A 68 -8.33 0.00 3.28
C PHE A 68 -9.73 -0.41 2.81
N HIS A 69 -10.66 0.53 2.90
CA HIS A 69 -12.05 0.38 2.55
C HIS A 69 -12.49 1.48 1.57
N ASP A 70 -13.51 1.21 0.77
CA ASP A 70 -14.14 2.21 -0.08
C ASP A 70 -15.09 3.11 0.71
N HIS A 71 -15.73 4.07 0.04
CA HIS A 71 -16.70 4.98 0.66
C HIS A 71 -17.98 4.30 1.17
N ASN A 72 -18.22 3.04 0.82
CA ASN A 72 -19.32 2.22 1.32
C ASN A 72 -18.87 1.27 2.44
N GLY A 73 -17.62 1.39 2.91
CA GLY A 73 -17.04 0.50 3.91
C GLY A 73 -16.65 -0.89 3.39
N ARG A 74 -16.66 -1.11 2.07
CA ARG A 74 -16.28 -2.40 1.49
C ARG A 74 -14.76 -2.53 1.45
N PRO A 75 -14.19 -3.71 1.75
CA PRO A 75 -12.74 -3.91 1.75
C PRO A 75 -12.16 -3.75 0.34
N ILE A 76 -11.07 -2.99 0.23
CA ILE A 76 -10.27 -2.85 -0.99
C ILE A 76 -9.10 -3.83 -0.93
N LEU A 77 -8.25 -3.71 0.11
CA LEU A 77 -7.06 -4.52 0.36
C LEU A 77 -6.54 -4.31 1.78
N THR A 78 -5.61 -5.17 2.21
CA THR A 78 -4.81 -4.99 3.42
C THR A 78 -3.34 -4.89 3.04
N VAL A 79 -2.64 -3.92 3.62
CA VAL A 79 -1.20 -3.74 3.41
C VAL A 79 -0.43 -4.82 4.17
N ALA A 80 0.50 -5.47 3.48
CA ALA A 80 1.43 -6.41 4.09
C ALA A 80 2.83 -6.13 3.54
N TYR A 81 3.72 -5.68 4.41
CA TYR A 81 5.14 -5.58 4.08
C TYR A 81 5.79 -6.95 4.24
N LEU A 82 6.63 -7.33 3.28
CA LEU A 82 7.45 -8.53 3.42
C LEU A 82 8.43 -8.29 4.57
N LYS A 83 8.19 -8.91 5.72
CA LYS A 83 9.18 -8.96 6.79
C LYS A 83 10.36 -9.75 6.26
N THR A 84 11.48 -9.07 6.04
CA THR A 84 12.76 -9.76 5.85
C THR A 84 12.95 -10.63 7.08
N ALA A 85 13.02 -11.95 6.91
CA ALA A 85 13.24 -12.85 8.02
C ALA A 85 14.48 -12.37 8.79
N GLU A 86 14.31 -12.06 10.07
CA GLU A 86 15.47 -11.81 10.93
C GLU A 86 16.36 -13.05 10.86
N PRO A 87 17.69 -12.91 10.67
CA PRO A 87 18.57 -14.06 10.65
C PRO A 87 18.51 -14.71 12.04
N THR A 88 17.84 -15.86 12.14
CA THR A 88 17.87 -16.68 13.34
C THR A 88 19.32 -17.13 13.53
N GLU A 89 20.03 -16.51 14.47
CA GLU A 89 21.36 -16.94 14.88
C GLU A 89 21.29 -18.43 15.29
N PRO A 90 22.16 -19.30 14.75
CA PRO A 90 22.20 -20.68 15.21
C PRO A 90 22.74 -20.70 16.64
N THR A 91 21.85 -20.95 17.60
CA THR A 91 22.24 -21.20 19.00
C THR A 91 23.06 -22.48 19.02
N THR A 92 24.38 -22.34 19.12
CA THR A 92 25.29 -23.45 19.37
C THR A 92 25.24 -23.77 20.87
N LYS A 93 24.77 -24.97 21.22
CA LYS A 93 25.07 -25.63 22.49
C LYS A 93 25.44 -27.08 22.21
#